data_AF-A0A6G6TBV0-F1
#
_entry.id   AF-A0A6G6TBV0-F1
#
_cell.length_a   1.000
_cell.length_b   1.000
_cell.length_c   1.000
_cell.angle_alpha   90.00
_cell.angle_beta   90.00
_cell.angle_gamma   90.00
#
_symmetry.space_group_name_H-M   'P 1'
#
loop_
_entity.id
_entity.type
_entity.pdbx_description
1 polymer ?
#
loop_
_entity_poly.entity_id
_entity_poly.type
_entity_poly.pdbx_seq_one_letter_code
_entity_poly.pdbx_strand_id
1 'polypeptide(L)'
;MNKLIYLLLPLCSLSTYSYAGGSLDISFMGNLVSTGCKLPESPYNLEVQLNKISSKYLYEYGRSQPVDFSIPIVDCYVSDLNKTISIKLNSNTLVTDKGTSYLKTEGGSNVLLGLLDNNDTVIKFNEKIDMARVLVTGQNEQNLLNFKVYARPPVTGDLKEGAFSSTITFNIDYQ
;
A
#
# COMPACT_ATOMS: atom_id res chain seq x y z
N MET A 1 63.78 -85.41 35.48
CA MET A 1 62.43 -85.09 34.96
C MET A 1 61.91 -83.86 35.70
N ASN A 2 62.20 -82.66 35.19
CA ASN A 2 61.82 -81.37 35.79
C ASN A 2 60.52 -80.88 35.15
N LYS A 3 59.50 -80.59 35.98
CA LYS A 3 58.30 -79.85 35.56
C LYS A 3 58.37 -78.44 36.15
N LEU A 4 58.76 -77.46 35.34
CA LEU A 4 58.53 -76.04 35.64
C LEU A 4 57.15 -75.65 35.10
N ILE A 5 56.25 -75.29 36.01
CA ILE A 5 54.94 -74.71 35.73
C ILE A 5 55.14 -73.22 35.44
N TYR A 6 54.81 -72.78 34.22
CA TYR A 6 54.72 -71.36 33.88
C TYR A 6 53.29 -70.88 34.09
N LEU A 7 53.12 -69.98 35.07
CA LEU A 7 51.88 -69.26 35.34
C LEU A 7 51.74 -68.14 34.28
N LEU A 8 50.85 -68.32 33.29
CA LEU A 8 50.50 -67.25 32.34
C LEU A 8 49.54 -66.25 33.01
N LEU A 9 50.00 -65.02 33.20
CA LEU A 9 49.18 -63.89 33.61
C LEU A 9 48.41 -63.35 32.38
N PRO A 10 47.07 -63.21 32.42
CA PRO A 10 46.35 -62.58 31.32
C PRO A 10 46.54 -61.07 31.43
N LEU A 11 47.23 -60.46 30.46
CA LEU A 11 47.21 -59.00 30.28
C LEU A 11 45.77 -58.59 29.90
N CYS A 12 45.04 -58.06 30.88
CA CYS A 12 43.76 -57.41 30.65
C CYS A 12 44.03 -56.07 29.95
N SER A 13 43.79 -56.00 28.64
CA SER A 13 43.84 -54.78 27.85
C SER A 13 42.63 -53.91 28.20
N LEU A 14 42.84 -52.94 29.10
CA LEU A 14 41.91 -51.85 29.35
C LEU A 14 41.76 -51.03 28.06
N SER A 15 40.65 -51.24 27.36
CA SER A 15 40.22 -50.39 26.25
C SER A 15 39.71 -49.08 26.85
N THR A 16 40.54 -48.03 26.80
CA THR A 16 40.11 -46.68 27.15
C THR A 16 39.21 -46.17 26.03
N TYR A 17 37.89 -46.24 26.23
CA TYR A 17 36.93 -45.50 25.41
C TYR A 17 37.06 -44.02 25.74
N SER A 18 37.91 -43.30 24.99
CA SER A 18 37.92 -41.84 25.03
C SER A 18 36.66 -41.32 24.33
N TYR A 19 35.64 -40.97 25.11
CA TYR A 19 34.57 -40.12 24.59
C TYR A 19 35.15 -38.71 24.42
N ALA A 20 35.51 -38.37 23.18
CA ALA A 20 35.85 -37.02 22.80
C ALA A 20 34.58 -36.16 22.83
N GLY A 21 34.22 -35.66 24.02
CA GLY A 21 33.18 -34.66 24.19
C GLY A 21 33.72 -33.30 23.74
N GLY A 22 33.57 -32.98 22.45
CA GLY A 22 33.81 -31.64 21.94
C GLY A 22 32.55 -30.78 22.06
N SER A 23 32.69 -29.55 22.56
CA SER A 23 31.66 -28.52 22.43
C SER A 23 31.75 -27.91 21.03
N LEU A 24 30.68 -27.97 20.25
CA LEU A 24 30.57 -27.32 18.96
C LEU A 24 29.64 -26.12 19.10
N ASP A 25 30.21 -24.92 19.02
CA ASP A 25 29.43 -23.70 19.01
C ASP A 25 28.89 -23.47 17.59
N ILE A 26 27.58 -23.66 17.42
CA ILE A 26 26.86 -23.39 16.18
C ILE A 26 26.21 -22.02 16.30
N SER A 27 26.65 -21.06 15.48
CA SER A 27 26.10 -19.71 15.45
C SER A 27 25.08 -19.55 14.32
N PHE A 28 23.91 -18.99 14.63
CA PHE A 28 22.86 -18.65 13.69
C PHE A 28 22.73 -17.13 13.60
N MET A 29 22.88 -16.58 12.39
CA MET A 29 22.79 -15.15 12.13
C MET A 29 21.79 -14.91 11.00
N GLY A 30 21.00 -13.84 11.12
CA GLY A 30 20.06 -13.41 10.10
C GLY A 30 19.79 -11.91 10.21
N ASN A 31 19.38 -11.29 9.10
CA ASN A 31 18.91 -9.91 9.06
C ASN A 31 17.40 -9.92 8.85
N LEU A 32 16.66 -9.32 9.78
CA LEU A 32 15.22 -9.10 9.67
C LEU A 32 14.99 -7.78 8.92
N VAL A 33 14.29 -7.82 7.78
CA VAL A 33 13.92 -6.63 7.00
C VAL A 33 12.43 -6.36 7.10
N SER A 34 12.04 -5.09 6.98
CA SER A 34 10.63 -4.69 6.94
C SER A 34 9.99 -5.18 5.64
N THR A 35 8.87 -5.89 5.77
CA THR A 35 8.06 -6.41 4.66
C THR A 35 6.82 -5.54 4.54
N GLY A 36 6.49 -5.14 3.32
CA GLY A 36 5.32 -4.32 3.03
C GLY A 36 5.21 -4.06 1.54
N CYS A 37 3.99 -3.81 1.09
CA CYS A 37 3.76 -3.32 -0.26
C CYS A 37 4.49 -1.99 -0.49
N LYS A 38 4.93 -1.79 -1.73
CA LYS A 38 5.58 -0.57 -2.18
C LYS A 38 4.62 0.29 -2.98
N LEU A 39 4.96 1.58 -3.06
CA LEU A 39 4.47 2.44 -4.12
C LEU A 39 5.32 2.28 -5.37
N PRO A 40 4.79 2.60 -6.56
CA PRO A 40 5.60 2.74 -7.76
C PRO A 40 6.77 3.70 -7.52
N GLU A 41 7.88 3.49 -8.23
CA GLU A 41 9.10 4.28 -8.04
C GLU A 41 8.83 5.79 -8.10
N SER A 42 9.42 6.52 -7.15
CA SER A 42 9.33 7.97 -7.08
C SER A 42 10.18 8.63 -8.17
N PRO A 43 9.70 9.69 -8.85
CA PRO A 43 8.42 10.37 -8.60
C PRO A 43 7.23 9.70 -9.31
N TYR A 44 6.24 9.28 -8.53
CA TYR A 44 4.95 8.85 -9.06
C TYR A 44 4.00 10.05 -9.13
N ASN A 45 3.86 10.63 -10.32
CA ASN A 45 2.88 11.69 -10.61
C ASN A 45 1.74 11.08 -11.42
N LEU A 46 0.60 10.83 -10.78
CA LEU A 46 -0.62 10.40 -11.46
C LEU A 46 -1.41 11.62 -11.94
N GLU A 47 -1.50 11.78 -13.25
CA GLU A 47 -2.35 12.80 -13.88
C GLU A 47 -3.68 12.19 -14.30
N VAL A 48 -4.79 12.75 -13.81
CA VAL A 48 -6.14 12.34 -14.20
C VAL A 48 -6.78 13.47 -14.99
N GLN A 49 -6.98 13.25 -16.29
CA GLN A 49 -7.55 14.25 -17.18
C GLN A 49 -9.08 14.13 -17.25
N LEU A 50 -9.78 15.20 -16.87
CA LEU A 50 -11.19 15.35 -17.17
C LEU A 50 -11.33 16.07 -18.51
N ASN A 51 -11.81 15.36 -19.53
CA ASN A 51 -12.06 15.92 -20.87
C ASN A 51 -13.03 17.11 -20.81
N LYS A 52 -13.08 17.90 -21.89
CA LYS A 52 -13.88 19.12 -22.00
C LYS A 52 -15.32 18.96 -21.44
N ILE A 53 -15.62 19.69 -20.37
CA ILE A 53 -16.92 19.66 -19.69
C ILE A 53 -17.70 20.93 -20.03
N SER A 54 -18.99 20.78 -20.38
CA SER A 54 -19.87 21.91 -20.63
C SER A 54 -20.40 22.51 -19.32
N SER A 55 -20.30 23.83 -19.16
CA SER A 55 -20.92 24.55 -18.04
C SER A 55 -22.43 24.34 -18.00
N LYS A 56 -23.10 24.37 -19.17
CA LYS A 56 -24.53 24.05 -19.29
C LYS A 56 -24.85 22.67 -18.73
N TYR A 57 -24.05 21.66 -19.08
CA TYR A 57 -24.24 20.30 -18.55
C TYR A 57 -24.08 20.26 -17.03
N LEU A 58 -23.07 20.93 -16.48
CA LEU A 58 -22.86 20.97 -15.03
C LEU A 58 -24.01 21.64 -14.29
N TYR A 59 -24.61 22.70 -14.85
CA TYR A 59 -25.78 23.34 -14.25
C TYR A 59 -27.05 22.49 -14.38
N GLU A 60 -27.21 21.78 -15.49
CA GLU A 60 -28.39 20.93 -15.76
C GLU A 60 -28.39 19.66 -14.88
N TYR A 61 -27.24 19.00 -14.75
CA TYR A 61 -27.11 17.71 -14.05
C TYR A 61 -26.43 17.79 -12.68
N GLY A 62 -25.94 18.97 -12.29
CA GLY A 62 -25.25 19.21 -11.01
C GLY A 62 -23.82 18.67 -10.95
N ARG A 63 -23.41 17.74 -11.83
CA ARG A 63 -22.06 17.20 -11.93
C ARG A 63 -21.77 16.56 -13.29
N SER A 64 -20.50 16.35 -13.62
CA SER A 64 -20.08 15.58 -14.79
C SER A 64 -20.29 14.08 -14.59
N GLN A 65 -20.16 13.31 -15.67
CA GLN A 65 -19.88 11.88 -15.54
C GLN A 65 -18.53 11.71 -14.80
N PRO A 66 -18.42 10.71 -13.90
CA PRO A 66 -17.15 10.41 -13.24
C PRO A 66 -16.11 9.90 -14.24
N VAL A 67 -14.85 10.22 -13.98
CA VAL A 67 -13.68 9.64 -14.64
C VAL A 67 -13.01 8.72 -13.63
N ASP A 68 -12.81 7.47 -14.02
CA ASP A 68 -12.17 6.46 -13.19
C ASP A 68 -10.65 6.66 -13.19
N PHE A 69 -10.02 6.42 -12.05
CA PHE A 69 -8.56 6.34 -11.91
C PHE A 69 -8.17 5.37 -10.81
N SER A 70 -6.95 4.86 -10.88
CA SER A 70 -6.45 3.88 -9.92
C SER A 70 -5.07 4.26 -9.39
N ILE A 71 -4.85 4.05 -8.09
CA ILE A 71 -3.53 4.15 -7.47
C ILE A 71 -3.00 2.72 -7.30
N PRO A 72 -1.93 2.33 -8.01
CA PRO A 72 -1.34 1.01 -7.89
C PRO A 72 -0.47 0.88 -6.63
N ILE A 73 -0.59 -0.26 -5.98
CA ILE A 73 0.22 -0.71 -4.84
C ILE A 73 0.97 -1.96 -5.30
N VAL A 74 2.29 -1.89 -5.36
CA VAL A 74 3.14 -2.87 -6.08
C VAL A 74 4.03 -3.66 -5.12
N ASP A 75 4.58 -4.78 -5.60
CA ASP A 75 5.60 -5.56 -4.89
C ASP A 75 5.22 -5.95 -3.44
N CYS A 76 3.96 -6.29 -3.20
CA CYS A 76 3.51 -6.77 -1.89
C CYS A 76 4.19 -8.09 -1.52
N TYR A 77 4.49 -8.28 -0.23
CA TYR A 77 5.06 -9.53 0.27
C TYR A 77 3.95 -10.53 0.60
N VAL A 78 4.30 -11.83 0.63
CA VAL A 78 3.35 -12.90 1.01
C VAL A 78 2.78 -12.68 2.42
N SER A 79 3.56 -12.09 3.32
CA SER A 79 3.11 -11.71 4.67
C SER A 79 2.04 -10.62 4.69
N ASP A 80 1.82 -9.92 3.57
CA ASP A 80 0.79 -8.88 3.45
C ASP A 80 -0.52 -9.42 2.87
N LEU A 81 -0.55 -10.66 2.40
CA LEU A 81 -1.75 -11.24 1.80
C LEU A 81 -2.94 -11.16 2.77
N ASN A 82 -4.09 -10.68 2.27
CA ASN A 82 -5.31 -10.40 3.03
C ASN A 82 -5.26 -9.24 4.04
N LYS A 83 -4.12 -8.56 4.22
CA LYS A 83 -4.09 -7.31 5.00
C LYS A 83 -4.93 -6.25 4.33
N THR A 84 -5.46 -5.34 5.14
CA THR A 84 -6.25 -4.21 4.67
C THR A 84 -5.30 -3.08 4.27
N ILE A 85 -5.48 -2.61 3.05
CA ILE A 85 -4.84 -1.40 2.54
C ILE A 85 -5.77 -0.24 2.85
N SER A 86 -5.30 0.68 3.67
CA SER A 86 -5.98 1.92 3.97
C SER A 86 -5.26 3.09 3.35
N ILE A 87 -6.02 4.09 2.91
CA ILE A 87 -5.49 5.32 2.32
C ILE A 87 -6.08 6.53 3.01
N LYS A 88 -5.30 7.61 3.06
CA LYS A 88 -5.76 8.94 3.43
C LYS A 88 -5.47 9.89 2.27
N LEU A 89 -6.51 10.40 1.63
CA LEU A 89 -6.38 11.44 0.60
C LEU A 89 -6.42 12.82 1.26
N ASN A 90 -5.33 13.58 1.16
CA ASN A 90 -5.14 14.84 1.86
C ASN A 90 -5.27 16.04 0.93
N SER A 91 -5.95 17.07 1.42
CA SER A 91 -6.00 18.39 0.78
C SER A 91 -6.22 19.49 1.81
N ASN A 92 -5.57 20.63 1.58
CA ASN A 92 -5.75 21.85 2.38
C ASN A 92 -6.74 22.83 1.71
N THR A 93 -7.20 22.54 0.50
CA THR A 93 -8.03 23.43 -0.33
C THR A 93 -9.40 22.81 -0.56
N LEU A 94 -10.19 22.74 0.52
CA LEU A 94 -11.53 22.15 0.50
C LEU A 94 -12.63 23.19 0.63
N VAL A 95 -13.81 22.86 0.10
CA VAL A 95 -15.08 23.53 0.39
C VAL A 95 -16.13 22.47 0.72
N THR A 96 -16.93 22.73 1.75
CA THR A 96 -17.98 21.80 2.18
C THR A 96 -19.35 22.32 1.75
N ASP A 97 -20.15 21.46 1.14
CA ASP A 97 -21.54 21.71 0.78
C ASP A 97 -22.38 20.50 1.22
N LYS A 98 -23.39 20.76 2.06
CA LYS A 98 -24.31 19.75 2.64
C LYS A 98 -23.60 18.53 3.24
N GLY A 99 -22.46 18.74 3.89
CA GLY A 99 -21.67 17.69 4.54
C GLY A 99 -20.72 16.92 3.63
N THR A 100 -20.66 17.26 2.33
CA THR A 100 -19.66 16.73 1.40
C THR A 100 -18.54 17.73 1.16
N SER A 101 -17.29 17.28 1.25
CA SER A 101 -16.11 18.08 0.93
C SER A 101 -15.71 17.92 -0.53
N TYR A 102 -15.42 19.04 -1.19
CA TYR A 102 -14.96 19.11 -2.57
C TYR A 102 -13.62 19.83 -2.64
N LEU A 103 -12.78 19.45 -3.60
CA LEU A 103 -11.56 20.15 -3.91
C LEU A 103 -11.88 21.46 -4.63
N LYS A 104 -11.29 22.56 -4.15
CA LYS A 104 -11.21 23.78 -4.92
C LYS A 104 -10.20 23.61 -6.05
N THR A 105 -10.49 24.20 -7.19
CA THR A 105 -9.56 24.19 -8.32
C THR A 105 -8.93 25.56 -8.53
N GLU A 106 -7.75 25.55 -9.13
CA GLU A 106 -7.09 26.72 -9.69
C GLU A 106 -7.57 26.95 -11.13
N GLY A 107 -7.04 27.96 -11.85
CA GLY A 107 -7.37 28.22 -13.26
C GLY A 107 -8.59 29.11 -13.53
N GLY A 108 -9.34 29.49 -12.49
CA GLY A 108 -10.35 30.55 -12.57
C GLY A 108 -11.73 30.16 -13.13
N SER A 109 -11.93 28.89 -13.51
CA SER A 109 -13.24 28.38 -13.97
C SER A 109 -14.26 28.14 -12.85
N ASN A 110 -13.84 28.21 -11.58
CA ASN A 110 -14.63 27.95 -10.37
C ASN A 110 -15.22 26.53 -10.26
N VAL A 111 -14.74 25.57 -11.06
CA VAL A 111 -15.12 24.16 -10.93
C VAL A 111 -14.71 23.64 -9.54
N LEU A 112 -15.51 22.73 -8.99
CA LEU A 112 -15.10 21.93 -7.83
C LEU A 112 -14.99 20.47 -8.25
N LEU A 113 -14.07 19.73 -7.62
CA LEU A 113 -13.92 18.29 -7.86
C LEU A 113 -14.41 17.48 -6.65
N GLY A 114 -15.30 16.54 -6.90
CA GLY A 114 -15.70 15.51 -5.94
C GLY A 114 -15.02 14.19 -6.26
N LEU A 115 -14.67 13.43 -5.23
CA LEU A 115 -14.07 12.11 -5.36
C LEU A 115 -15.02 11.04 -4.82
N LEU A 116 -15.01 9.88 -5.47
CA LEU A 116 -15.75 8.68 -5.09
C LEU A 116 -14.79 7.50 -4.97
N ASP A 117 -15.14 6.54 -4.13
CA ASP A 117 -14.55 5.21 -4.18
C ASP A 117 -15.18 4.36 -5.31
N ASN A 118 -14.74 3.11 -5.43
CA ASN A 118 -15.25 2.17 -6.42
C ASN A 118 -16.75 1.83 -6.27
N ASN A 119 -17.33 2.05 -5.08
CA ASN A 119 -18.74 1.80 -4.78
C ASN A 119 -19.59 3.07 -4.91
N ASP A 120 -19.08 4.10 -5.59
CA ASP A 120 -19.72 5.42 -5.75
C ASP A 120 -19.98 6.14 -4.41
N THR A 121 -19.24 5.79 -3.35
CA THR A 121 -19.31 6.46 -2.06
C THR A 121 -18.37 7.66 -2.04
N VAL A 122 -18.87 8.79 -1.53
CA VAL A 122 -18.10 10.03 -1.43
C VAL A 122 -16.88 9.85 -0.53
N ILE A 123 -15.72 10.25 -1.05
CA ILE A 123 -14.47 10.29 -0.30
C ILE A 123 -14.48 11.43 0.71
N LYS A 124 -14.15 11.09 1.96
CA LYS A 124 -13.85 12.08 3.01
C LYS A 124 -12.35 12.38 3.00
N PHE A 125 -12.01 13.58 2.56
CA PHE A 125 -10.62 14.05 2.61
C PHE A 125 -10.12 14.18 4.04
N ASN A 126 -8.82 14.02 4.22
CA ASN A 126 -8.13 14.12 5.49
C ASN A 126 -8.57 13.09 6.54
N GLU A 127 -9.26 12.02 6.12
CA GLU A 127 -9.67 10.87 6.94
C GLU A 127 -9.11 9.56 6.35
N LYS A 128 -8.86 8.58 7.21
CA LYS A 128 -8.40 7.24 6.80
C LYS A 128 -9.58 6.46 6.24
N ILE A 129 -9.37 5.79 5.11
CA ILE A 129 -10.37 4.99 4.39
C ILE A 129 -9.78 3.61 4.13
N ASP A 130 -10.48 2.57 4.53
CA ASP A 130 -10.13 1.18 4.20
C ASP A 130 -10.64 0.88 2.80
N MET A 131 -9.73 0.62 1.86
CA MET A 131 -10.05 0.57 0.43
C MET A 131 -10.14 -0.85 -0.12
N ALA A 132 -9.13 -1.67 0.18
CA ALA A 132 -8.96 -2.98 -0.44
C ALA A 132 -8.21 -3.93 0.48
N ARG A 133 -8.23 -5.22 0.13
CA ARG A 133 -7.27 -6.19 0.68
C ARG A 133 -6.14 -6.40 -0.31
N VAL A 134 -4.98 -6.80 0.20
CA VAL A 134 -3.92 -7.35 -0.65
C VAL A 134 -4.39 -8.69 -1.20
N LEU A 135 -4.58 -8.77 -2.50
CA LEU A 135 -5.04 -9.97 -3.22
C LEU A 135 -3.90 -10.66 -3.98
N VAL A 136 -2.92 -9.88 -4.46
CA VAL A 136 -1.75 -10.37 -5.18
C VAL A 136 -0.46 -9.92 -4.51
N THR A 137 0.56 -10.77 -4.58
CA THR A 137 1.88 -10.57 -3.95
C THR A 137 2.97 -11.06 -4.89
N GLY A 138 4.14 -10.45 -4.85
CA GLY A 138 5.27 -10.79 -5.72
C GLY A 138 5.77 -9.59 -6.52
N GLN A 139 6.91 -9.76 -7.18
CA GLN A 139 7.51 -8.72 -8.01
C GLN A 139 6.66 -8.46 -9.25
N ASN A 140 6.48 -7.18 -9.59
CA ASN A 140 5.64 -6.72 -10.71
C ASN A 140 4.14 -7.00 -10.57
N GLU A 141 3.68 -7.55 -9.43
CA GLU A 141 2.25 -7.68 -9.11
C GLU A 141 1.70 -6.37 -8.55
N GLN A 142 0.42 -6.09 -8.81
CA GLN A 142 -0.21 -4.83 -8.43
C GLN A 142 -1.60 -5.03 -7.83
N ASN A 143 -1.85 -4.35 -6.71
CA ASN A 143 -3.17 -4.17 -6.13
C ASN A 143 -3.64 -2.74 -6.46
N LEU A 144 -4.79 -2.59 -7.11
CA LEU A 144 -5.30 -1.30 -7.56
C LEU A 144 -6.32 -0.74 -6.56
N LEU A 145 -6.07 0.47 -6.07
CA LEU A 145 -7.05 1.25 -5.31
C LEU A 145 -7.84 2.12 -6.30
N ASN A 146 -9.10 1.76 -6.54
CA ASN A 146 -9.93 2.38 -7.57
C ASN A 146 -10.76 3.53 -7.00
N PHE A 147 -10.78 4.64 -7.74
CA PHE A 147 -11.48 5.86 -7.41
C PHE A 147 -12.15 6.43 -8.66
N LYS A 148 -13.04 7.40 -8.43
CA LYS A 148 -13.60 8.22 -9.49
C LYS A 148 -13.52 9.68 -9.10
N VAL A 149 -13.38 10.55 -10.10
CA VAL A 149 -13.43 12.00 -9.92
C VAL A 149 -14.50 12.60 -10.83
N TYR A 150 -15.24 13.58 -10.33
CA TYR A 150 -16.23 14.31 -11.14
C TYR A 150 -16.14 15.81 -10.86
N ALA A 151 -16.47 16.61 -11.87
CA ALA A 151 -16.58 18.05 -11.74
C ALA A 151 -18.01 18.46 -11.35
N ARG A 152 -18.16 19.56 -10.63
CA ARG A 152 -19.46 20.19 -10.33
C ARG A 152 -19.38 21.73 -10.32
N PRO A 153 -20.52 22.43 -10.40
CA PRO A 153 -20.58 23.87 -10.15
C PRO A 153 -20.09 24.25 -8.75
N PRO A 154 -19.62 25.51 -8.57
CA PRO A 154 -19.25 26.02 -7.26
C PRO A 154 -20.46 26.08 -6.33
N VAL A 155 -20.21 26.14 -5.02
CA VAL A 155 -21.25 26.36 -4.01
C VAL A 155 -21.82 27.78 -4.11
N THR A 156 -20.96 28.75 -4.43
CA THR A 156 -21.29 30.16 -4.56
C THR A 156 -20.60 30.76 -5.78
N GLY A 157 -21.28 31.66 -6.49
CA GLY A 157 -20.79 32.27 -7.73
C GLY A 157 -21.07 31.39 -8.95
N ASP A 158 -20.50 31.78 -10.09
CA ASP A 158 -20.74 31.14 -11.38
C ASP A 158 -19.51 30.40 -11.91
N LEU A 159 -19.75 29.33 -12.66
CA LEU A 159 -18.78 28.72 -13.56
C LEU A 159 -18.31 29.75 -14.59
N LYS A 160 -17.01 29.73 -14.88
CA LYS A 160 -16.39 30.52 -15.95
C LYS A 160 -15.70 29.59 -16.95
N GLU A 161 -15.60 30.04 -18.19
CA GLU A 161 -14.77 29.34 -19.17
C GLU A 161 -13.29 29.45 -18.78
N GLY A 162 -12.56 28.35 -18.87
CA GLY A 162 -11.15 28.29 -18.51
C GLY A 162 -10.72 26.91 -18.05
N ALA A 163 -9.43 26.80 -17.74
CA ALA A 163 -8.86 25.58 -17.16
C ALA A 163 -9.30 25.39 -15.70
N PHE A 164 -9.17 24.16 -15.22
CA PHE A 164 -9.15 23.86 -13.79
C PHE A 164 -8.12 22.79 -13.50
N SER A 165 -7.51 22.87 -12.33
CA SER A 165 -6.61 21.85 -11.79
C SER A 165 -6.72 21.83 -10.27
N SER A 166 -6.44 20.67 -9.67
CA SER A 166 -6.30 20.54 -8.23
C SER A 166 -5.33 19.41 -7.94
N THR A 167 -4.60 19.52 -6.84
CA THR A 167 -3.61 18.53 -6.42
C THR A 167 -3.96 18.03 -5.04
N ILE A 168 -3.89 16.71 -4.86
CA ILE A 168 -4.00 16.05 -3.56
C ILE A 168 -2.72 15.27 -3.29
N THR A 169 -2.43 15.03 -2.01
CA THR A 169 -1.41 14.06 -1.61
C THR A 169 -2.09 12.87 -0.95
N PHE A 170 -1.40 11.75 -0.84
CA PHE A 170 -1.95 10.59 -0.15
C PHE A 170 -0.92 9.92 0.77
N ASN A 171 -1.43 9.27 1.81
CA ASN A 171 -0.67 8.37 2.65
C ASN A 171 -1.34 7.00 2.62
N ILE A 172 -0.54 5.94 2.65
CA ILE A 172 -1.02 4.56 2.72
C ILE A 172 -0.57 3.96 4.05
N ASP A 173 -1.47 3.18 4.64
CA ASP A 173 -1.30 2.43 5.86
C ASP A 173 -1.70 0.97 5.60
N TYR A 174 -1.02 0.04 6.26
CA TYR A 174 -1.22 -1.39 6.12
C TYR A 174 -1.55 -1.99 7.49
N GLN A 175 -2.73 -2.61 7.60
CA GLN A 175 -3.17 -3.29 8.82
C GLN A 175 -3.42 -4.78 8.57
#